data_AF-A0A834AWN9-F1
#
_entry.id   AF-A0A834AWN9-F1
#
_cell.length_a   1.000
_cell.length_b   1.000
_cell.length_c   1.000
_cell.angle_alpha   90.00
_cell.angle_beta   90.00
_cell.angle_gamma   90.00
#
_symmetry.space_group_name_H-M   'P 1'
#
loop_
_entity.id
_entity.type
_entity.pdbx_description
1 polymer ?
#
loop_
_entity_poly.entity_id
_entity_poly.type
_entity_poly.pdbx_seq_one_letter_code
_entity_poly.pdbx_strand_id
1 'polypeptide(L)'
;MVDYTYVECTSAVVQALKYFHKQFPEHRPREIRETLEQGLEFCRRKQRDDGSWEGSWGVCFTYGTWFGLEAFACMGQIYQDGVACAEVSRACNFLLSRQMADGGWGEDFESCEQRRYMQSAQSQIHNTCWALLGLMAVRHPDVEALERGIRCLLRKQLPNGDWPQVCCGGLGADLDFMSPPGPLSLTGCSWARFSFGDLRSRDTAHEWPLLKADL
;
A
#
# COMPACT_ATOMS: atom_id res chain seq x y z
N MET A 1 22.27 3.54 -20.75
CA MET A 1 21.22 3.66 -19.71
C MET A 1 19.89 3.74 -20.44
N VAL A 2 18.87 3.01 -19.98
CA VAL A 2 17.54 2.94 -20.60
C VAL A 2 16.49 3.31 -19.54
N ASP A 3 15.32 3.76 -20.00
CA ASP A 3 14.16 3.97 -19.12
C ASP A 3 13.49 2.62 -18.84
N TYR A 4 13.44 2.25 -17.56
CA TYR A 4 12.95 0.93 -17.15
C TYR A 4 11.44 0.97 -16.87
N THR A 5 10.79 -0.18 -17.08
CA THR A 5 9.40 -0.39 -16.68
C THR A 5 9.31 -0.79 -15.21
N TYR A 6 8.45 -0.10 -14.45
CA TYR A 6 8.28 -0.25 -13.00
C TYR A 6 6.86 -0.64 -12.61
N VAL A 7 6.70 -1.40 -11.53
CA VAL A 7 5.38 -1.86 -11.06
C VAL A 7 4.50 -0.69 -10.65
N GLU A 8 5.10 0.37 -10.10
CA GLU A 8 4.40 1.54 -9.61
C GLU A 8 3.79 2.33 -10.76
N CYS A 9 4.58 2.57 -11.82
CA CYS A 9 4.13 3.23 -13.04
C CYS A 9 3.05 2.40 -13.74
N THR A 10 3.26 1.09 -13.88
CA THR A 10 2.27 0.20 -14.52
C THR A 10 0.97 0.14 -13.73
N SER A 11 1.03 -0.01 -12.41
CA SER A 11 -0.14 -0.04 -11.53
C SER A 11 -0.94 1.27 -11.61
N ALA A 12 -0.27 2.42 -11.55
CA ALA A 12 -0.94 3.72 -11.68
C ALA A 12 -1.66 3.88 -13.02
N VAL A 13 -1.03 3.45 -14.12
CA VAL A 13 -1.64 3.47 -15.47
C VAL A 13 -2.84 2.52 -15.54
N VAL A 14 -2.72 1.30 -15.00
CA VAL A 14 -3.81 0.31 -14.95
C VAL A 14 -5.02 0.89 -14.20
N GLN A 15 -4.80 1.49 -13.03
CA GLN A 15 -5.87 2.11 -12.24
C GLN A 15 -6.56 3.24 -13.00
N ALA A 16 -5.78 4.16 -13.59
CA ALA A 16 -6.30 5.29 -14.34
C ALA A 16 -7.12 4.85 -15.57
N LEU A 17 -6.57 3.93 -16.38
CA LEU A 17 -7.24 3.41 -17.57
C LEU A 17 -8.50 2.61 -17.21
N LYS A 18 -8.47 1.81 -16.14
CA LYS A 18 -9.65 1.08 -15.67
C LYS A 18 -10.76 2.03 -15.27
N TYR A 19 -10.44 3.07 -14.50
CA TYR A 19 -11.40 4.08 -14.10
C TYR A 19 -11.96 4.84 -15.31
N PHE A 20 -11.10 5.28 -16.22
CA PHE A 20 -11.50 5.93 -17.46
C PHE A 20 -12.43 5.05 -18.30
N HIS A 21 -12.08 3.78 -18.51
CA HIS A 21 -12.88 2.84 -19.30
C HIS A 21 -14.26 2.58 -18.70
N LYS A 22 -14.39 2.62 -17.36
CA LYS A 22 -15.68 2.53 -16.69
C LYS A 22 -16.60 3.72 -17.04
N GLN A 23 -16.04 4.91 -17.21
CA GLN A 23 -16.81 6.12 -17.54
C GLN A 23 -17.04 6.27 -19.05
N PHE A 24 -16.10 5.82 -19.87
CA PHE A 24 -16.12 5.94 -21.34
C PHE A 24 -15.92 4.56 -22.01
N PRO A 25 -16.93 3.67 -21.93
CA PRO A 25 -16.79 2.28 -22.38
C PRO A 25 -16.56 2.15 -23.90
N GLU A 26 -17.06 3.09 -24.69
CA GLU A 26 -16.94 3.08 -26.16
C GLU A 26 -15.60 3.62 -26.67
N HIS A 27 -14.80 4.28 -25.83
CA HIS A 27 -13.53 4.86 -26.25
C HIS A 27 -12.40 3.82 -26.22
N ARG A 28 -11.93 3.40 -27.40
CA ARG A 28 -10.80 2.46 -27.59
C ARG A 28 -10.90 1.19 -26.70
N PRO A 29 -12.06 0.53 -26.62
CA PRO A 29 -12.31 -0.54 -25.64
C PRO A 29 -11.33 -1.70 -25.73
N ARG A 30 -10.97 -2.09 -26.96
CA ARG A 30 -10.10 -3.23 -27.21
C ARG A 30 -8.69 -2.99 -26.68
N GLU A 31 -8.08 -1.89 -27.08
CA GLU A 31 -6.70 -1.54 -26.73
C GLU A 31 -6.56 -1.29 -25.22
N ILE A 32 -7.57 -0.68 -24.59
CA ILE A 32 -7.55 -0.49 -23.15
C ILE A 32 -7.59 -1.84 -22.42
N ARG A 33 -8.48 -2.77 -22.81
CA ARG A 33 -8.54 -4.10 -22.19
C ARG A 33 -7.23 -4.86 -22.36
N GLU A 34 -6.67 -4.87 -23.56
CA GLU A 34 -5.37 -5.50 -23.85
C GLU A 34 -4.26 -4.88 -22.98
N THR A 35 -4.24 -3.55 -22.82
CA THR A 35 -3.26 -2.85 -21.97
C THR A 35 -3.42 -3.22 -20.49
N LEU A 36 -4.65 -3.32 -20.00
CA LEU A 36 -4.94 -3.70 -18.60
C LEU A 36 -4.49 -5.13 -18.31
N GLU A 37 -4.76 -6.07 -19.22
CA GLU A 37 -4.36 -7.48 -19.09
C GLU A 37 -2.83 -7.63 -19.12
N GLN A 38 -2.16 -6.98 -20.08
CA GLN A 38 -0.70 -6.99 -20.17
C GLN A 38 -0.04 -6.30 -18.96
N GLY A 39 -0.66 -5.22 -18.45
CA GLY A 39 -0.21 -4.53 -17.26
C GLY A 39 -0.28 -5.40 -16.01
N LEU A 40 -1.39 -6.12 -15.80
CA LEU A 40 -1.52 -7.06 -14.68
C LEU A 40 -0.49 -8.19 -14.79
N GLU A 41 -0.29 -8.74 -15.99
CA GLU A 41 0.67 -9.81 -16.22
C GLU A 41 2.12 -9.33 -16.03
N PHE A 42 2.43 -8.08 -16.39
CA PHE A 42 3.69 -7.46 -16.03
C PHE A 42 3.89 -7.39 -14.52
N CYS A 43 2.89 -6.94 -13.77
CA CYS A 43 2.94 -6.91 -12.30
C CYS A 43 3.17 -8.33 -11.74
N ARG A 44 2.47 -9.34 -12.27
CA ARG A 44 2.64 -10.75 -11.88
C ARG A 44 4.09 -11.22 -12.06
N ARG A 45 4.68 -10.97 -13.24
CA ARG A 45 6.08 -11.36 -13.54
C ARG A 45 7.13 -10.62 -12.72
N LYS A 46 6.81 -9.42 -12.23
CA LYS A 46 7.70 -8.63 -11.38
C LYS A 46 7.62 -8.98 -9.89
N GLN A 47 6.61 -9.76 -9.49
CA GLN A 47 6.49 -10.21 -8.10
C GLN A 47 7.67 -11.12 -7.75
N ARG A 48 8.24 -10.94 -6.57
CA ARG A 48 9.29 -11.82 -6.03
C ARG A 48 8.68 -13.10 -5.45
N ASP A 49 9.51 -14.12 -5.25
CA ASP A 49 9.05 -15.41 -4.71
C ASP A 49 8.43 -15.31 -3.31
N ASP A 50 8.90 -14.34 -2.51
CA ASP A 50 8.36 -14.04 -1.18
C ASP A 50 7.03 -13.26 -1.21
N GLY A 51 6.54 -12.92 -2.41
CA GLY A 51 5.28 -12.19 -2.62
C GLY A 51 5.42 -10.66 -2.69
N SER A 52 6.60 -10.12 -2.41
CA SER A 52 6.82 -8.67 -2.42
C SER A 52 7.10 -8.11 -3.82
N TRP A 53 6.95 -6.80 -3.94
CA TRP A 53 7.50 -6.03 -5.05
C TRP A 53 8.50 -5.01 -4.52
N GLU A 54 9.62 -4.89 -5.22
CA GLU A 54 10.67 -3.91 -4.92
C GLU A 54 10.25 -2.54 -5.45
N GLY A 55 10.15 -1.55 -4.55
CA GLY A 55 9.89 -0.15 -4.88
C GLY A 55 11.16 0.54 -5.36
N SER A 56 11.03 1.31 -6.45
CA SER A 56 12.11 2.07 -7.07
C SER A 56 11.99 3.58 -6.80
N TRP A 57 10.79 4.05 -6.44
CA TRP A 57 10.50 5.48 -6.19
C TRP A 57 10.14 5.79 -4.74
N GLY A 58 10.15 4.79 -3.87
CA GLY A 58 9.89 4.88 -2.43
C GLY A 58 10.58 3.73 -1.70
N VAL A 59 10.78 3.87 -0.38
CA VAL A 59 11.54 2.90 0.44
C VAL A 59 10.60 1.87 1.07
N CYS A 60 10.66 0.57 0.78
CA CYS A 60 11.09 -0.04 -0.48
C CYS A 60 10.03 -1.08 -0.87
N PHE A 61 9.82 -2.09 -0.02
CA PHE A 61 8.94 -3.21 -0.33
C PHE A 61 7.48 -2.95 0.06
N THR A 62 7.19 -2.25 1.16
CA THR A 62 5.81 -1.85 1.48
C THR A 62 5.25 -0.94 0.40
N TYR A 63 6.07 -0.02 -0.12
CA TYR A 63 5.73 0.85 -1.24
C TYR A 63 5.43 0.06 -2.52
N GLY A 64 6.38 -0.75 -3.00
CA GLY A 64 6.19 -1.54 -4.22
C GLY A 64 5.03 -2.53 -4.09
N THR A 65 4.89 -3.17 -2.92
CA THR A 65 3.84 -4.16 -2.67
C THR A 65 2.46 -3.52 -2.61
N TRP A 66 2.32 -2.29 -2.09
CA TRP A 66 1.07 -1.55 -2.20
C TRP A 66 0.63 -1.37 -3.65
N PHE A 67 1.52 -0.88 -4.54
CA PHE A 67 1.21 -0.75 -5.96
C PHE A 67 0.88 -2.08 -6.63
N GLY A 68 1.60 -3.15 -6.28
CA GLY A 68 1.30 -4.50 -6.73
C GLY A 68 -0.13 -4.91 -6.35
N LEU A 69 -0.49 -4.81 -5.07
CA LEU A 69 -1.81 -5.17 -4.57
C LEU A 69 -2.93 -4.32 -5.19
N GLU A 70 -2.72 -3.02 -5.41
CA GLU A 70 -3.69 -2.14 -6.09
C GLU A 70 -3.94 -2.57 -7.54
N ALA A 71 -2.90 -2.97 -8.28
CA ALA A 71 -3.06 -3.43 -9.66
C ALA A 71 -3.93 -4.70 -9.72
N PHE A 72 -3.72 -5.63 -8.79
CA PHE A 72 -4.52 -6.85 -8.68
C PHE A 72 -5.96 -6.52 -8.25
N ALA A 73 -6.14 -5.68 -7.23
CA ALA A 73 -7.47 -5.26 -6.75
C ALA A 73 -8.28 -4.56 -7.84
N CYS A 74 -7.66 -3.65 -8.59
CA CYS A 74 -8.28 -2.93 -9.71
C CYS A 74 -8.79 -3.85 -10.83
N MET A 75 -8.11 -5.00 -10.99
CA MET A 75 -8.48 -6.06 -11.93
C MET A 75 -9.42 -7.11 -11.32
N GLY A 76 -9.96 -6.85 -10.12
CA GLY A 76 -10.93 -7.71 -9.43
C GLY A 76 -10.31 -8.90 -8.69
N GLN A 77 -8.98 -8.97 -8.57
CA GLN A 77 -8.28 -10.01 -7.82
C GLN A 77 -8.21 -9.62 -6.34
N ILE A 78 -9.32 -9.83 -5.63
CA ILE A 78 -9.49 -9.54 -4.20
C ILE A 78 -9.80 -10.82 -3.42
N TYR A 79 -9.73 -10.77 -2.09
CA TYR A 79 -10.24 -11.86 -1.26
C TYR A 79 -11.75 -12.00 -1.41
N GLN A 80 -12.20 -13.24 -1.64
CA GLN A 80 -13.60 -13.66 -1.64
C GLN A 80 -13.71 -14.93 -0.82
N ASP A 81 -14.62 -14.95 0.15
CA ASP A 81 -14.83 -16.08 1.07
C ASP A 81 -13.54 -16.58 1.76
N GLY A 82 -12.64 -15.64 2.08
CA GLY A 82 -11.36 -15.92 2.75
C GLY A 82 -10.24 -16.44 1.83
N VAL A 83 -10.48 -16.51 0.51
CA VAL A 83 -9.51 -17.01 -0.47
C VAL A 83 -9.18 -15.94 -1.50
N ALA A 84 -7.93 -15.88 -1.94
CA ALA A 84 -7.45 -15.02 -3.03
C ALA A 84 -6.49 -15.81 -3.95
N CYS A 85 -6.09 -15.22 -5.07
CA CYS A 85 -5.06 -15.81 -5.92
C CYS A 85 -3.70 -15.84 -5.21
N ALA A 86 -2.82 -16.77 -5.63
CA ALA A 86 -1.55 -17.03 -4.95
C ALA A 86 -0.66 -15.78 -4.83
N GLU A 87 -0.67 -14.90 -5.82
CA GLU A 87 0.08 -13.65 -5.81
C GLU A 87 -0.39 -12.72 -4.69
N VAL A 88 -1.70 -12.48 -4.59
CA VAL A 88 -2.30 -11.63 -3.56
C VAL A 88 -2.09 -12.24 -2.18
N SER A 89 -2.26 -13.55 -2.03
CA SER A 89 -2.05 -14.22 -0.75
C SER A 89 -0.59 -14.15 -0.28
N ARG A 90 0.39 -14.38 -1.17
CA ARG A 90 1.81 -14.24 -0.81
C ARG A 90 2.17 -12.80 -0.44
N ALA A 91 1.66 -11.82 -1.19
CA ALA A 91 1.90 -10.41 -0.90
C ALA A 91 1.31 -9.98 0.46
N CYS A 92 0.10 -10.41 0.79
CA CYS A 92 -0.50 -10.15 2.10
C CYS A 92 0.29 -10.83 3.22
N ASN A 93 0.69 -12.09 3.04
CA ASN A 93 1.51 -12.81 4.00
C ASN A 93 2.88 -12.14 4.21
N PHE A 94 3.49 -11.60 3.14
CA PHE A 94 4.72 -10.83 3.24
C PHE A 94 4.54 -9.61 4.15
N LEU A 95 3.49 -8.82 3.94
CA LEU A 95 3.20 -7.65 4.78
C LEU A 95 2.90 -8.06 6.22
N LEU A 96 1.97 -9.00 6.44
CA LEU A 96 1.54 -9.39 7.79
C LEU A 96 2.66 -9.99 8.64
N SER A 97 3.55 -10.78 8.03
CA SER A 97 4.72 -11.34 8.74
C SER A 97 5.76 -10.30 9.17
N ARG A 98 5.62 -9.05 8.70
CA ARG A 98 6.51 -7.91 9.02
C ARG A 98 5.78 -6.82 9.82
N GLN A 99 4.56 -7.09 10.29
CA GLN A 99 3.89 -6.19 11.22
C GLN A 99 4.63 -6.18 12.56
N MET A 100 4.99 -4.98 13.03
CA MET A 100 5.70 -4.79 14.29
C MET A 100 4.77 -4.92 15.49
N ALA A 101 5.35 -5.06 16.69
CA ALA A 101 4.59 -5.22 17.94
C ALA A 101 3.68 -4.02 18.28
N ASP A 102 4.03 -2.81 17.80
CA ASP A 102 3.20 -1.63 17.96
C ASP A 102 2.03 -1.55 16.96
N GLY A 103 1.96 -2.50 16.02
CA GLY A 103 0.96 -2.60 14.96
C GLY A 103 1.37 -1.96 13.64
N GLY A 104 2.49 -1.22 13.59
CA GLY A 104 2.96 -0.55 12.38
C GLY A 104 3.92 -1.39 11.52
N TRP A 105 4.43 -0.76 10.48
CA TRP A 105 5.49 -1.28 9.60
C TRP A 105 6.63 -0.28 9.51
N GLY A 106 7.84 -0.73 9.21
CA GLY A 106 8.99 0.14 9.07
C GLY A 106 10.15 -0.53 8.34
N GLU A 107 10.81 0.24 7.48
CA GLU A 107 11.90 -0.18 6.61
C GLU A 107 13.03 0.84 6.68
N ASP A 108 14.25 0.36 6.86
CA ASP A 108 15.44 1.20 6.76
C ASP A 108 15.84 1.41 5.29
N PHE A 109 16.50 2.53 5.00
CA PHE A 109 16.95 2.88 3.65
C PHE A 109 17.88 1.83 3.03
N GLU A 110 18.64 1.12 3.86
CA GLU A 110 19.47 -0.02 3.45
C GLU A 110 18.66 -1.12 2.72
N SER A 111 17.33 -1.14 2.87
CA SER A 111 16.45 -2.04 2.12
C SER A 111 16.58 -1.84 0.61
N CYS A 112 16.74 -0.60 0.16
CA CYS A 112 16.94 -0.24 -1.24
C CYS A 112 18.31 -0.69 -1.74
N GLU A 113 19.36 -0.44 -0.95
CA GLU A 113 20.75 -0.78 -1.32
C GLU A 113 20.96 -2.29 -1.38
N GLN A 114 20.42 -3.01 -0.40
CA GLN A 114 20.57 -4.46 -0.28
C GLN A 114 19.48 -5.24 -1.02
N ARG A 115 18.49 -4.55 -1.60
CA ARG A 115 17.38 -5.13 -2.36
C ARG A 115 16.66 -6.25 -1.60
N ARG A 116 16.51 -6.06 -0.28
CA ARG A 116 15.84 -6.96 0.67
C ARG A 116 15.21 -6.15 1.80
N TYR A 117 14.17 -6.68 2.44
CA TYR A 117 13.50 -6.00 3.55
C TYR A 117 14.43 -5.88 4.77
N MET A 118 14.82 -4.67 5.13
CA MET A 118 15.57 -4.36 6.35
C MET A 118 14.62 -3.71 7.36
N GLN A 119 14.25 -4.47 8.39
CA GLN A 119 13.33 -4.02 9.43
C GLN A 119 13.93 -2.85 10.21
N SER A 120 13.24 -1.71 10.23
CA SER A 120 13.65 -0.57 11.04
C SER A 120 13.41 -0.80 12.53
N ALA A 121 14.13 -0.06 13.37
CA ALA A 121 13.99 -0.12 14.83
C ALA A 121 12.60 0.33 15.33
N GLN A 122 11.96 1.26 14.63
CA GLN A 122 10.64 1.80 14.97
C GLN A 122 9.75 1.81 13.73
N SER A 123 8.44 1.63 13.91
CA SER A 123 7.50 1.73 12.80
C SER A 123 7.48 3.15 12.23
N GLN A 124 7.38 3.24 10.91
CA GLN A 124 7.28 4.50 10.19
C GLN A 124 5.86 4.70 9.66
N ILE A 125 5.43 5.95 9.67
CA ILE A 125 4.06 6.31 9.30
C ILE A 125 3.77 5.93 7.83
N HIS A 126 4.67 6.29 6.91
CA HIS A 126 4.47 6.01 5.48
C HIS A 126 4.42 4.50 5.19
N ASN A 127 5.34 3.71 5.75
CA ASN A 127 5.35 2.25 5.58
C ASN A 127 4.10 1.59 6.17
N THR A 128 3.65 2.07 7.33
CA THR A 128 2.38 1.64 7.94
C THR A 128 1.20 1.95 7.04
N CYS A 129 1.14 3.15 6.46
CA CYS A 129 0.07 3.55 5.53
C CYS A 129 0.07 2.69 4.27
N TRP A 130 1.22 2.46 3.63
CA TRP A 130 1.30 1.65 2.40
C TRP A 130 0.89 0.19 2.64
N ALA A 131 1.36 -0.41 3.74
CA ALA A 131 0.95 -1.77 4.11
C ALA A 131 -0.57 -1.85 4.34
N LEU A 132 -1.14 -0.90 5.07
CA LEU A 132 -2.58 -0.83 5.30
C LEU A 132 -3.36 -0.64 4.00
N LEU A 133 -2.97 0.31 3.14
CA LEU A 133 -3.64 0.57 1.86
C LEU A 133 -3.63 -0.67 0.97
N GLY A 134 -2.49 -1.37 0.86
CA GLY A 134 -2.40 -2.61 0.09
C GLY A 134 -3.31 -3.72 0.62
N LEU A 135 -3.29 -3.99 1.93
CA LEU A 135 -4.14 -5.02 2.55
C LEU A 135 -5.63 -4.68 2.41
N MET A 136 -5.98 -3.40 2.54
CA MET A 136 -7.35 -2.91 2.37
C MET A 136 -7.83 -2.98 0.92
N ALA A 137 -6.97 -2.66 -0.06
CA ALA A 137 -7.32 -2.70 -1.48
C ALA A 137 -7.81 -4.10 -1.91
N VAL A 138 -7.16 -5.16 -1.40
CA VAL A 138 -7.55 -6.55 -1.67
C VAL A 138 -8.56 -7.14 -0.70
N ARG A 139 -9.08 -6.34 0.25
CA ARG A 139 -10.06 -6.76 1.28
C ARG A 139 -9.58 -7.95 2.12
N HIS A 140 -8.34 -7.87 2.61
CA HIS A 140 -7.78 -8.93 3.44
C HIS A 140 -8.68 -9.22 4.67
N PRO A 141 -8.95 -10.51 5.00
CA PRO A 141 -9.93 -10.87 6.03
C PRO A 141 -9.48 -10.62 7.47
N ASP A 142 -8.17 -10.53 7.74
CA ASP A 142 -7.64 -10.23 9.08
C ASP A 142 -7.82 -8.74 9.42
N VAL A 143 -8.99 -8.40 9.96
CA VAL A 143 -9.30 -7.02 10.33
C VAL A 143 -8.61 -6.61 11.64
N GLU A 144 -8.28 -7.55 12.52
CA GLU A 144 -7.52 -7.23 13.73
C GLU A 144 -6.13 -6.68 13.38
N ALA A 145 -5.46 -7.23 12.36
CA ALA A 145 -4.20 -6.70 11.86
C ALA A 145 -4.33 -5.27 11.33
N LEU A 146 -5.41 -4.98 10.59
CA LEU A 146 -5.70 -3.63 10.09
C LEU A 146 -5.95 -2.66 11.25
N GLU A 147 -6.75 -3.05 12.25
CA GLU A 147 -7.04 -2.23 13.42
C GLU A 147 -5.78 -1.92 14.24
N ARG A 148 -4.85 -2.88 14.38
CA ARG A 148 -3.56 -2.64 15.04
C ARG A 148 -2.76 -1.55 14.31
N GLY A 149 -2.70 -1.60 12.99
CA GLY A 149 -2.02 -0.56 12.19
C GLY A 149 -2.69 0.81 12.31
N ILE A 150 -4.02 0.86 12.28
CA ILE A 150 -4.76 2.12 12.44
C ILE A 150 -4.55 2.70 13.84
N ARG A 151 -4.56 1.85 14.87
CA ARG A 151 -4.28 2.28 16.25
C ARG A 151 -2.85 2.80 16.40
N CYS A 152 -1.88 2.20 15.70
CA CYS A 152 -0.52 2.74 15.62
C CYS A 152 -0.52 4.17 15.04
N LEU A 153 -1.21 4.39 13.91
CA LEU A 153 -1.30 5.71 13.30
C LEU A 153 -1.99 6.74 14.22
N LEU A 154 -3.10 6.38 14.86
CA LEU A 154 -3.83 7.28 15.77
C LEU A 154 -2.98 7.65 16.99
N ARG A 155 -2.22 6.71 17.56
CA ARG A 155 -1.31 6.99 18.67
C ARG A 155 -0.19 7.96 18.32
N LYS A 156 0.19 8.02 17.04
CA LYS A 156 1.23 8.92 16.53
C LYS A 156 0.67 10.27 16.06
N GLN A 157 -0.65 10.45 16.06
CA GLN A 157 -1.26 11.71 15.65
C GLN A 157 -0.99 12.79 16.71
N LEU A 158 -0.54 13.95 16.25
CA LEU A 158 -0.32 15.14 17.07
C LEU A 158 -1.67 15.80 17.41
N PRO A 159 -1.77 16.58 18.50
CA PRO A 159 -3.02 17.24 18.90
C PRO A 159 -3.60 18.20 17.86
N ASN A 160 -2.77 18.74 16.96
CA ASN A 160 -3.19 19.58 15.84
C ASN A 160 -3.72 18.78 14.63
N GLY A 161 -3.79 17.46 14.73
CA GLY A 161 -4.21 16.55 13.67
C GLY A 161 -3.09 16.13 12.70
N ASP A 162 -1.88 16.67 12.87
CA ASP A 162 -0.70 16.35 12.04
C ASP A 162 0.00 15.07 12.54
N TRP A 163 1.04 14.63 11.83
CA TRP A 163 1.89 13.51 12.24
C TRP A 163 3.36 13.93 12.32
N PRO A 164 4.14 13.37 13.26
CA PRO A 164 5.55 13.69 13.37
C PRO A 164 6.30 13.23 12.13
N GLN A 165 7.19 14.08 11.62
CA GLN A 165 8.13 13.71 10.57
C GLN A 165 9.17 12.76 11.20
N VAL A 166 9.05 11.47 10.90
CA VAL A 166 10.08 10.50 11.27
C VAL A 166 11.11 10.51 10.14
N CYS A 167 12.27 11.09 10.42
CA CYS A 167 13.39 11.11 9.48
C CYS A 167 13.74 9.67 9.07
N CYS A 168 14.02 9.43 7.78
CA CYS A 168 14.77 8.24 7.37
C CYS A 168 16.00 8.18 8.28
N GLY A 169 16.18 7.08 9.00
CA GLY A 169 17.11 6.99 10.12
C GLY A 169 18.51 7.54 9.78
N GLY A 170 18.98 8.49 10.59
CA GLY A 170 20.38 8.63 10.95
C GLY A 170 21.42 8.76 9.83
N LEU A 171 21.18 9.52 8.77
CA LEU A 171 22.26 10.06 7.93
C LEU A 171 22.02 11.55 7.70
N GLY A 172 23.11 12.32 7.76
CA GLY A 172 23.11 13.79 7.80
C GLY A 172 22.39 14.45 6.62
N ALA A 173 22.22 15.76 6.76
CA ALA A 173 21.42 16.70 5.98
C ALA A 173 21.71 16.81 4.46
N ASP A 174 22.29 15.79 3.82
CA ASP A 174 22.73 15.82 2.41
C ASP A 174 21.85 14.99 1.46
N LEU A 175 20.74 14.40 1.91
CA LEU A 175 19.82 13.60 1.07
C LEU A 175 18.38 14.11 1.05
N ASP A 176 18.19 15.42 1.14
CA ASP A 176 16.90 16.12 0.93
C ASP A 176 16.34 16.00 -0.51
N PHE A 177 16.97 15.23 -1.40
CA PHE A 177 16.66 15.24 -2.85
C PHE A 177 15.65 14.18 -3.32
N MET A 178 15.26 13.19 -2.51
CA MET A 178 14.37 12.08 -2.93
C MET A 178 13.02 11.99 -2.22
N SER A 179 12.74 12.88 -1.28
CA SER A 179 11.35 13.17 -0.88
C SER A 179 11.19 14.67 -0.80
N PRO A 180 10.33 15.31 -1.63
CA PRO A 180 10.01 16.70 -1.40
C PRO A 180 9.48 16.82 0.04
N PRO A 181 9.90 17.83 0.82
CA PRO A 181 9.31 18.09 2.13
C PRO A 181 7.83 18.39 1.88
N GLY A 182 6.96 17.42 2.14
CA GLY A 182 5.62 17.42 1.58
C GLY A 182 4.69 16.37 2.17
N PRO A 183 3.39 16.46 1.84
CA PRO A 183 2.27 15.92 2.62
C PRO A 183 2.10 14.39 2.53
N LEU A 184 3.11 13.61 2.12
CA LEU A 184 2.97 12.16 1.90
C LEU A 184 2.56 11.39 3.16
N SER A 185 3.02 11.82 4.35
CA SER A 185 2.54 11.28 5.62
C SER A 185 1.07 11.64 5.86
N LEU A 186 0.70 12.90 5.64
CA LEU A 186 -0.66 13.43 5.83
C LEU A 186 -1.67 12.85 4.84
N THR A 187 -1.32 12.78 3.55
CA THR A 187 -2.17 12.20 2.50
C THR A 187 -2.29 10.71 2.70
N GLY A 188 -1.19 9.98 2.92
CA GLY A 188 -1.21 8.55 3.20
C GLY A 188 -2.04 8.20 4.45
N CYS A 189 -1.85 8.90 5.56
CA CYS A 189 -2.63 8.71 6.79
C CYS A 189 -4.11 9.03 6.60
N SER A 190 -4.42 10.17 5.96
CA SER A 190 -5.81 10.57 5.72
C SER A 190 -6.51 9.60 4.78
N TRP A 191 -5.82 9.12 3.74
CA TRP A 191 -6.35 8.13 2.81
C TRP A 191 -6.52 6.76 3.45
N ALA A 192 -5.58 6.30 4.26
CA ALA A 192 -5.71 5.04 4.98
C ALA A 192 -6.90 5.09 5.96
N ARG A 193 -7.04 6.19 6.72
CA ARG A 193 -8.17 6.42 7.63
C ARG A 193 -9.50 6.48 6.87
N PHE A 194 -9.56 7.21 5.77
CA PHE A 194 -10.77 7.34 4.94
C PHE A 194 -11.17 6.01 4.30
N SER A 195 -10.20 5.29 3.71
CA SER A 195 -10.42 3.99 3.06
C SER A 195 -10.92 2.96 4.06
N PHE A 196 -10.37 2.94 5.28
CA PHE A 196 -10.88 2.09 6.35
C PHE A 196 -12.33 2.44 6.74
N GLY A 197 -12.65 3.73 6.82
CA GLY A 197 -14.02 4.19 7.06
C GLY A 197 -15.01 3.74 5.99
N ASP A 198 -14.65 3.84 4.71
CA ASP A 198 -15.49 3.40 3.58
C ASP A 198 -15.65 1.86 3.56
N LEU A 199 -14.58 1.09 3.77
CA LEU A 199 -14.61 -0.37 3.93
C LEU A 199 -15.60 -0.79 5.03
N ARG A 200 -15.49 -0.16 6.20
CA ARG A 200 -16.37 -0.40 7.36
C ARG A 200 -17.85 -0.10 7.07
N SER A 201 -18.12 0.92 6.26
CA SER A 201 -19.50 1.31 5.91
C SER A 201 -20.18 0.34 4.94
N ARG A 202 -19.39 -0.40 4.15
CA ARG A 202 -19.89 -1.38 3.16
C ARG A 202 -20.06 -2.78 3.74
N ASP A 203 -19.33 -3.11 4.80
CA ASP A 203 -19.51 -4.33 5.60
C ASP A 203 -20.55 -4.11 6.71
N THR A 204 -21.84 -4.09 6.35
CA THR A 204 -22.96 -3.99 7.30
C THR A 204 -23.20 -5.28 8.11
N ALA A 205 -22.43 -6.35 7.86
CA ALA A 205 -22.59 -7.65 8.52
C ALA A 205 -21.80 -7.78 9.83
N HIS A 206 -20.80 -6.93 10.09
CA HIS A 206 -20.05 -6.92 11.34
C HIS A 206 -20.11 -5.53 11.99
N GLU A 207 -20.75 -5.43 13.16
CA GLU A 207 -20.68 -4.23 14.00
C GLU A 207 -19.26 -4.06 14.54
N TRP A 208 -18.49 -3.22 13.87
CA TRP A 208 -17.17 -2.80 14.30
C TRP A 208 -17.27 -1.90 15.56
N PRO A 209 -16.55 -2.15 16.66
CA PRO A 209 -16.74 -1.41 17.92
C PRO A 209 -16.07 -0.01 18.03
N LEU A 210 -15.12 0.37 17.17
CA LEU A 210 -14.22 1.50 17.51
C LEU A 210 -14.41 2.77 16.69
N LEU A 211 -15.54 3.46 16.90
CA LEU A 211 -15.68 4.91 16.62
C LEU A 211 -16.94 5.57 17.24
N LYS A 212 -17.62 4.91 18.19
CA LYS A 212 -18.72 5.54 18.95
C LYS A 212 -18.24 6.38 20.14
N ALA A 213 -16.93 6.51 20.38
CA ALA A 213 -16.41 7.09 21.62
C ALA A 213 -15.77 8.48 21.51
N ASP A 214 -15.39 8.98 20.33
CA ASP A 214 -14.68 10.27 20.24
C ASP A 214 -15.12 11.11 19.00
N LEU A 215 -16.37 11.56 19.03
CA LEU A 215 -16.84 12.79 18.37
C LEU A 215 -17.43 13.72 19.43
#